data_AF-A0A377IUH5-F1
#
_entry.id   AF-A0A377IUH5-F1
#
_cell.length_a   1.000
_cell.length_b   1.000
_cell.length_c   1.000
_cell.angle_alpha   90.00
_cell.angle_beta   90.00
_cell.angle_gamma   90.00
#
_symmetry.space_group_name_H-M   'P 1'
#
loop_
_entity.id
_entity.type
_entity.pdbx_description
1 polymer ?
#
loop_
_entity_poly.entity_id
_entity_poly.type
_entity_poly.pdbx_seq_one_letter_code
_entity_poly.pdbx_strand_id
1 'polypeptide(L)' 'MDSEINNKKYPKVYISFQLSEQANKLLSESCMRSGRKKLPEAALRLEDHLIRYRSISELNQTIPNQSEAMDADHGSTSNS' A
#
# COMPACT_ATOMS: atom_id res chain seq x y z
N MET A 1 -19.13 -30.31 -13.24
CA MET A 1 -18.43 -29.33 -14.09
C MET A 1 -18.33 -28.07 -13.28
N ASP A 2 -17.13 -27.86 -12.79
CA ASP A 2 -16.78 -27.14 -11.58
C ASP A 2 -16.88 -25.62 -11.77
N SER A 3 -17.33 -24.91 -10.75
CA SER A 3 -17.05 -23.48 -10.62
C SER A 3 -16.90 -23.17 -9.15
N GLU A 4 -15.68 -23.40 -8.65
CA GLU A 4 -15.23 -22.91 -7.36
C GLU A 4 -15.69 -21.47 -7.16
N ILE A 5 -16.52 -21.27 -6.13
CA ILE A 5 -16.86 -19.96 -5.60
C ILE A 5 -15.53 -19.38 -5.11
N ASN A 6 -14.97 -18.48 -5.91
CA ASN A 6 -13.70 -17.81 -5.67
C ASN A 6 -13.83 -16.97 -4.40
N ASN A 7 -13.56 -17.58 -3.25
CA ASN A 7 -13.79 -17.04 -1.91
C ASN A 7 -12.67 -16.04 -1.55
N LYS A 8 -12.40 -15.08 -2.43
CA LYS A 8 -11.46 -14.00 -2.15
C LYS A 8 -12.09 -13.09 -1.12
N LYS A 9 -11.52 -13.10 0.09
CA LYS A 9 -11.87 -12.20 1.19
C LYS A 9 -11.87 -10.72 0.78
N TYR A 10 -11.13 -10.35 -0.28
CA TYR A 10 -11.06 -9.00 -0.84
C TYR A 10 -11.13 -9.03 -2.38
N PRO A 11 -12.33 -8.91 -2.99
CA PRO A 11 -12.47 -8.81 -4.44
C PRO A 11 -11.95 -7.46 -4.97
N LYS A 12 -11.59 -7.40 -6.25
CA LYS A 12 -11.25 -6.13 -6.91
C LYS A 12 -12.50 -5.25 -6.97
N VAL A 13 -12.36 -4.00 -6.56
CA VAL A 13 -13.44 -3.02 -6.57
C VAL A 13 -13.02 -1.77 -7.33
N TYR A 14 -14.00 -1.06 -7.90
CA TYR A 14 -13.80 0.27 -8.48
C TYR A 14 -14.22 1.31 -7.45
N ILE A 15 -13.34 2.29 -7.23
CA ILE A 15 -13.58 3.39 -6.30
C ILE A 15 -13.49 4.69 -7.10
N SER A 16 -14.53 5.51 -7.02
CA SER A 16 -14.57 6.85 -7.60
C SER A 16 -14.68 7.89 -6.49
N PHE A 17 -13.80 8.88 -6.50
CA PHE A 17 -13.83 9.99 -5.55
C PHE A 17 -13.37 11.28 -6.24
N GLN A 18 -13.83 12.41 -5.72
CA GLN A 18 -13.36 13.72 -6.16
C GLN A 18 -12.07 14.08 -5.43
N LEU A 19 -11.08 14.55 -6.20
CA LEU A 19 -9.82 15.06 -5.64
C LEU A 19 -9.97 16.53 -5.28
N SER A 20 -9.38 16.93 -4.16
CA SER A 20 -9.14 18.35 -3.88
C SER A 20 -8.19 18.93 -4.92
N GLU A 21 -8.24 20.26 -5.10
CA GLU A 21 -7.34 20.96 -6.03
C GLU A 21 -5.87 20.65 -5.74
N GLN A 22 -5.48 20.69 -4.46
CA GLN A 22 -4.12 20.39 -4.02
C GLN A 22 -3.70 18.95 -4.36
N ALA A 23 -4.55 17.96 -4.11
CA ALA A 23 -4.25 16.57 -4.44
C ALA A 23 -4.15 16.35 -5.95
N ASN A 24 -5.03 16.99 -6.73
CA ASN A 24 -4.99 16.95 -8.19
C ASN A 24 -3.72 17.59 -8.75
N LYS A 25 -3.25 18.70 -8.17
CA LYS A 25 -1.98 19.33 -8.53
C LYS A 25 -0.81 18.36 -8.31
N LEU A 26 -0.68 17.82 -7.10
CA LEU A 26 0.40 16.87 -6.75
C LEU A 26 0.38 15.60 -7.63
N LEU A 27 -0.82 15.08 -7.93
CA LEU A 27 -0.98 13.94 -8.83
C LEU A 27 -0.55 14.30 -10.26
N SER A 28 -0.91 15.49 -10.76
CA SER A 28 -0.56 15.95 -12.11
C SER A 28 0.95 16.10 -12.27
N GLU A 29 1.61 16.77 -11.32
CA GLU A 29 3.08 16.90 -11.30
C GLU A 29 3.77 15.53 -11.25
N SER A 30 3.20 14.60 -10.49
CA SER A 30 3.70 13.23 -10.41
C SER A 30 3.58 12.46 -11.72
N CYS A 31 2.44 12.60 -12.42
CA CYS A 31 2.23 12.03 -13.75
C CYS A 31 3.23 12.58 -14.76
N MET A 32 3.50 13.89 -14.71
CA MET A 32 4.50 14.52 -15.60
C MET A 32 5.90 13.95 -15.38
N ARG A 33 6.30 13.72 -14.12
CA ARG A 33 7.60 13.12 -13.79
C ARG A 33 7.70 11.65 -14.17
N SER A 34 6.64 10.89 -13.98
CA SER A 34 6.64 9.44 -14.24
C SER A 34 6.30 9.06 -15.69
N GLY A 35 5.78 10.00 -16.48
CA GLY A 35 5.26 9.74 -17.83
C GLY A 35 3.97 8.91 -17.85
N ARG A 36 3.33 8.68 -16.69
CA ARG A 36 2.11 7.87 -16.58
C ARG A 36 0.85 8.72 -16.69
N LYS A 37 -0.27 8.07 -17.03
CA LYS A 37 -1.61 8.69 -16.95
C LYS A 37 -2.05 8.84 -15.49
N LYS A 38 -2.99 9.74 -15.23
CA LYS A 38 -3.51 10.02 -13.87
C LYS A 38 -4.05 8.80 -13.13
N LEU A 39 -4.85 7.97 -13.81
CA LEU A 39 -5.48 6.81 -13.18
C LEU A 39 -4.46 5.78 -12.67
N PRO A 40 -3.51 5.26 -13.48
CA PRO A 40 -2.52 4.31 -12.99
C PRO A 40 -1.58 4.93 -11.94
N GLU A 41 -1.21 6.20 -12.07
CA GLU A 41 -0.39 6.88 -11.05
C GLU A 41 -1.13 7.03 -9.72
N ALA A 42 -2.43 7.34 -9.75
CA ALA A 42 -3.26 7.44 -8.54
C ALA A 42 -3.42 6.08 -7.86
N ALA A 43 -3.68 5.02 -8.64
CA ALA A 43 -3.78 3.65 -8.11
C ALA A 43 -2.48 3.22 -7.43
N LEU A 44 -1.33 3.43 -8.08
CA LEU A 44 -0.01 3.14 -7.53
C LEU A 44 0.25 3.90 -6.23
N ARG A 45 -0.06 5.20 -6.19
CA ARG A 45 0.14 6.02 -4.99
C ARG A 45 -0.77 5.61 -3.84
N LEU A 46 -2.01 5.23 -4.12
CA LEU A 46 -2.95 4.74 -3.12
C LEU A 46 -2.46 3.41 -2.53
N GLU A 47 -2.08 2.44 -3.36
CA GLU A 47 -1.54 1.16 -2.92
C GLU A 47 -0.29 1.33 -2.07
N ASP A 48 0.66 2.14 -2.55
CA ASP A 48 1.90 2.43 -1.86
C ASP A 48 1.66 3.13 -0.51
N HIS A 49 0.69 4.06 -0.43
CA HIS A 49 0.30 4.70 0.83
C HIS A 49 -0.30 3.69 1.82
N LEU A 50 -1.19 2.81 1.36
CA LEU A 50 -1.83 1.81 2.21
C LEU A 50 -0.85 0.73 2.71
N ILE A 51 0.18 0.39 1.93
CA ILE A 51 1.23 -0.56 2.34
C ILE A 51 2.12 0.06 3.43
N ARG A 52 2.48 1.34 3.27
CA ARG A 52 3.40 2.04 4.18
C ARG A 52 2.76 2.47 5.50
N TYR A 53 1.49 2.87 5.47
CA TYR A 53 0.81 3.48 6.61
C TYR A 53 -0.42 2.68 7.02
N ARG A 54 -0.46 2.22 8.28
CA ARG A 54 -1.62 1.50 8.85
C ARG A 54 -2.78 2.41 9.23
N SER A 55 -2.51 3.67 9.57
CA SER A 55 -3.52 4.60 10.07
C SER A 55 -3.34 5.99 9.46
N ILE A 56 -4.43 6.57 8.96
CA ILE A 56 -4.48 7.97 8.50
C ILE A 56 -4.72 8.91 9.69
N SER A 57 -5.28 8.41 10.79
CA SER A 57 -5.60 9.18 11.99
C SER A 57 -4.35 9.64 12.77
N GLU A 58 -3.20 9.02 12.50
CA GLU A 58 -1.89 9.39 13.04
C GLU A 58 -1.14 10.31 12.07
N LEU A 59 -1.83 11.36 11.57
CA LEU A 59 -1.45 12.22 10.44
C LEU A 59 -0.04 12.87 10.52
N ASN A 60 0.73 12.67 11.59
CA ASN A 60 2.12 13.13 11.78
C ASN A 60 3.04 12.13 12.52
N GLN A 61 2.61 10.90 12.78
CA GLN A 61 3.40 9.86 13.45
C GLN A 61 3.39 8.60 12.59
N THR A 62 4.20 8.61 11.54
CA THR A 62 4.32 7.46 10.65
C THR A 62 5.11 6.36 11.35
N ILE A 63 4.43 5.40 11.99
CA ILE A 63 5.06 4.13 12.35
C ILE A 63 5.16 3.30 11.06
N PRO A 64 6.36 3.07 10.52
CA PRO A 64 6.51 2.25 9.32
C PRO A 64 5.95 0.86 9.60
N ASN A 65 5.24 0.28 8.63
CA ASN A 65 4.81 -1.11 8.70
C ASN A 65 6.05 -2.02 8.66
N GLN A 66 6.64 -2.32 9.82
CA GLN A 66 7.74 -3.27 9.94
C GLN A 66 7.19 -4.65 9.57
N SER A 67 7.53 -5.11 8.37
CA SER A 67 7.43 -6.52 8.02
C SER A 67 8.49 -7.26 8.83
N GLU A 68 8.12 -7.72 10.02
CA GLU A 68 8.91 -8.62 10.86
C GLU A 68 9.20 -9.91 10.09
N ALA A 69 10.38 -9.98 9.49
CA ALA A 69 11.03 -11.26 9.22
C ALA A 69 11.60 -11.78 10.55
N MET A 70 10.71 -12.19 11.45
CA MET A 70 11.06 -12.96 12.65
C MET A 70 10.89 -14.43 12.31
N ASP A 71 11.88 -15.04 11.67
CA ASP A 71 12.02 -16.49 11.58
C ASP A 71 13.49 -16.86 11.36
N ALA A 72 14.21 -17.07 12.46
CA ALA A 72 15.29 -18.06 12.58
C ALA A 72 15.74 -18.14 14.04
N ASP A 73 14.93 -18.86 14.82
CA ASP A 73 15.29 -19.57 16.02
C ASP A 73 16.42 -20.59 15.72
N HIS A 74 17.53 -20.52 16.47
CA HIS A 74 18.11 -21.63 17.25
C HIS A 74 19.60 -21.42 17.58
N GLY A 75 19.94 -21.65 18.86
CA GLY A 75 21.20 -22.31 19.21
C GLY A 75 22.18 -21.52 20.07
N SER A 76 21.87 -21.38 21.36
CA SER A 76 22.90 -21.21 22.40
C SER A 76 23.94 -22.33 22.33
N THR A 77 25.23 -21.99 22.20
CA THR A 77 26.31 -22.75 22.85
C THR A 77 27.43 -21.79 23.24
N SER A 78 27.46 -21.38 24.51
CA SER A 78 28.70 -21.02 25.18
C SER A 78 29.35 -22.31 25.64
N ASN A 79 30.61 -22.54 25.28
CA ASN A 79 31.46 -23.49 26.00
C ASN A 79 32.74 -22.80 26.47
N SER A 80 33.14 -23.25 27.65
CA SER A 80 34.13 -22.76 28.60
C SER A 80 35.57 -22.68 28.10
#